data_AF-A0AA43Q9S2-F1
#
_entry.id   AF-A0AA43Q9S2-F1
#
_cell.length_a   1.000
_cell.length_b   1.000
_cell.length_c   1.000
_cell.angle_alpha   90.00
_cell.angle_beta   90.00
_cell.angle_gamma   90.00
#
_symmetry.space_group_name_H-M   'P 1'
#
loop_
_entity.id
_entity.type
_entity.pdbx_description
1 polymer ?
#
loop_
_entity_poly.entity_id
_entity_poly.type
_entity_poly.pdbx_seq_one_letter_code
_entity_poly.pdbx_strand_id
1 'polypeptide(L)' 'MRYMVVIEEGPASFGAYVPDLPGCIAVGETSEEALQLIQEAIEFHIEGLKEEGQCIPMPHSSSSFVEVHA' A
#
# COMPACT_ATOMS: atom_id res chain seq x y z
N MET A 1 11.55 0.69 -7.06
CA MET A 1 10.42 -0.19 -7.43
C MET A 1 9.14 0.63 -7.29
N ARG A 2 8.05 0.28 -7.98
CA ARG A 2 6.77 1.00 -7.85
C ARG A 2 5.69 -0.02 -7.50
N TYR A 3 5.08 0.15 -6.34
CA TYR A 3 3.97 -0.69 -5.89
C TYR A 3 2.64 0.02 -6.15
N MET A 4 1.59 -0.75 -6.44
CA MET A 4 0.23 -0.23 -6.45
C MET A 4 -0.27 -0.16 -5.01
N VAL A 5 -0.81 1.00 -4.63
CA VAL A 5 -1.44 1.22 -3.33
C VAL A 5 -2.94 1.34 -3.55
N VAL A 6 -3.73 0.69 -2.70
CA VAL A 6 -5.17 0.92 -2.59
C VAL A 6 -5.41 1.86 -1.42
N ILE A 7 -6.19 2.91 -1.65
CA ILE A 7 -6.62 3.87 -0.62
C ILE A 7 -8.14 3.71 -0.46
N GLU A 8 -8.58 3.57 0.78
CA GLU A 8 -9.99 3.46 1.16
C GLU A 8 -10.35 4.58 2.14
N GLU A 9 -11.42 5.29 1.85
CA GLU A 9 -11.99 6.30 2.76
C GLU A 9 -12.86 5.63 3.81
N GLY A 10 -12.52 5.84 5.08
CA GLY A 10 -13.31 5.44 6.23
C GLY A 10 -14.14 6.61 6.79
N PRO A 11 -14.88 6.39 7.89
CA PRO A 11 -15.76 7.43 8.46
C PRO A 11 -15.05 8.69 8.94
N ALA A 12 -13.75 8.59 9.28
CA ALA A 12 -12.97 9.69 9.88
C ALA A 12 -11.49 9.67 9.46
N SER A 13 -11.09 8.79 8.55
CA SER A 13 -9.68 8.58 8.18
C SER A 13 -9.58 7.88 6.83
N PHE A 14 -8.36 7.80 6.30
CA PHE A 14 -8.03 7.08 5.08
C PHE A 14 -7.12 5.90 5.43
N GLY A 15 -7.50 4.70 5.00
CA GLY A 15 -6.66 3.51 5.07
C GLY A 15 -5.91 3.31 3.76
N ALA A 16 -4.65 2.90 3.83
CA ALA A 16 -3.84 2.53 2.67
C ALA A 16 -3.23 1.15 2.87
N TYR A 17 -3.21 0.33 1.82
CA TYR A 17 -2.54 -0.98 1.82
C TYR A 17 -1.93 -1.33 0.47
N VAL A 18 -0.97 -2.26 0.50
CA VAL A 18 -0.22 -2.72 -0.68
C VAL A 18 -0.54 -4.19 -0.95
N PRO A 19 -1.29 -4.54 -2.01
CA PRO A 19 -1.64 -5.93 -2.28
C PRO A 19 -0.41 -6.85 -2.47
N ASP A 20 0.65 -6.30 -3.07
CA ASP A 20 1.90 -7.02 -3.33
C ASP A 20 2.79 -7.20 -2.08
N LEU A 21 2.50 -6.48 -0.98
CA LEU A 21 3.20 -6.57 0.31
C LEU A 21 2.19 -6.78 1.44
N PRO A 22 1.63 -8.00 1.59
CA PRO A 22 0.63 -8.29 2.61
C PRO A 22 1.10 -7.91 4.02
N GLY A 23 0.28 -7.16 4.75
CA GLY A 23 0.60 -6.65 6.09
C GLY A 23 1.24 -5.26 6.10
N CYS A 24 1.63 -4.72 4.95
CA CYS A 24 2.03 -3.32 4.81
C CYS A 24 0.78 -2.43 4.69
N ILE A 25 0.45 -1.72 5.78
CA ILE A 25 -0.73 -0.88 5.91
C ILE A 25 -0.38 0.45 6.59
N ALA A 26 -1.17 1.49 6.31
CA ALA A 26 -1.08 2.78 6.97
C ALA A 26 -2.47 3.42 7.11
N VAL A 27 -2.61 4.35 8.07
CA VAL A 27 -3.83 5.14 8.26
C VAL A 27 -3.44 6.59 8.46
N GLY A 28 -4.07 7.51 7.74
CA GLY A 28 -3.90 8.95 7.88
C GLY A 28 -5.25 9.68 8.01
N GLU A 29 -5.21 10.92 8.48
CA GLU A 29 -6.37 11.82 8.53
C GLU A 29 -6.79 12.28 7.12
N THR A 30 -5.85 12.33 6.18
CA THR A 30 -6.09 12.64 4.76
C THR A 30 -5.59 11.52 3.84
N SER A 31 -6.09 11.51 2.60
CA SER A 31 -5.60 10.60 1.55
C SER A 31 -4.10 10.78 1.29
N GLU A 32 -3.62 12.01 1.31
CA GLU A 32 -2.22 12.38 1.10
C GLU A 32 -1.35 11.89 2.26
N GLU A 33 -1.81 12.03 3.50
CA GLU A 33 -1.11 11.53 4.67
C GLU A 33 -1.03 10.00 4.66
N ALA A 34 -2.16 9.33 4.37
CA ALA A 34 -2.17 7.87 4.25
C ALA A 34 -1.20 7.38 3.15
N LEU A 35 -1.09 8.11 2.03
CA LEU A 35 -0.17 7.81 0.95
C LEU A 35 1.31 8.05 1.33
N GLN A 36 1.60 9.10 2.11
CA GLN A 36 2.94 9.33 2.64
C GLN A 36 3.34 8.22 3.62
N LEU A 37 2.47 7.91 4.58
CA LEU A 37 2.75 6.91 5.62
C LEU A 37 2.92 5.51 5.03
N ILE A 38 2.12 5.13 4.03
CA ILE A 38 2.30 3.82 3.38
C ILE A 38 3.60 3.76 2.57
N GLN A 39 4.06 4.88 2.00
CA GLN A 39 5.36 4.92 1.34
C GLN A 39 6.48 4.63 2.35
N GLU A 40 6.47 5.27 3.52
CA GLU A 40 7.43 5.04 4.59
C GLU A 40 7.37 3.58 5.10
N ALA A 41 6.16 3.03 5.25
CA ALA A 41 5.96 1.64 5.66
C ALA A 41 6.50 0.62 4.64
N ILE A 42 6.35 0.89 3.33
CA ILE A 42 6.92 0.05 2.27
C ILE A 42 8.45 0.06 2.34
N GLU A 43 9.05 1.25 2.47
CA GLU A 43 10.50 1.41 2.53
C GLU A 43 11.06 0.65 3.74
N PHE A 44 10.47 0.84 4.93
CA PHE A 44 10.82 0.12 6.15
C PHE A 44 10.69 -1.41 6.01
N HIS A 45 9.58 -1.90 5.43
CA HIS A 45 9.37 -3.33 5.25
C HIS A 45 10.41 -3.95 4.30
N ILE A 46 10.74 -3.27 3.21
CA ILE A 46 11.77 -3.73 2.25
C ILE A 46 13.16 -3.76 2.89
N GLU A 47 13.48 -2.79 3.75
CA GLU A 47 14.73 -2.81 4.52
C GLU A 47 14.80 -4.02 5.44
N GLY A 48 13.75 -4.31 6.21
CA GLY A 48 13.69 -5.49 7.06
C GLY A 48 13.87 -6.81 6.28
N LEU A 49 13.21 -6.96 5.13
CA LEU A 49 13.38 -8.14 4.27
C LEU A 49 14.83 -8.31 3.79
N LYS A 50 15.52 -7.20 3.46
CA LYS A 50 16.94 -7.23 3.05
C LYS A 50 17.85 -7.66 4.20
N GLU A 51 17.63 -7.13 5.39
CA GLU A 51 18.42 -7.45 6.58
C GLU A 51 18.30 -8.93 6.97
N GLU A 52 17.11 -9.50 6.79
CA GLU A 52 16.83 -10.92 7.04
C GLU A 52 17.26 -11.84 5.88
N GLY A 53 17.76 -11.29 4.77
CA GLY A 53 18.14 -12.05 3.58
C GLY A 53 16.95 -12.68 2.85
N GLN A 54 15.75 -12.16 3.05
CA GLN A 54 14.53 -12.63 2.39
C GLN A 54 14.38 -12.06 0.98
N CYS A 55 13.62 -12.75 0.13
CA CYS A 55 13.30 -12.23 -1.19
C CYS A 55 12.29 -11.07 -1.09
N ILE A 56 12.60 -9.97 -1.77
CA ILE A 56 11.67 -8.83 -1.90
C ILE A 56 10.62 -9.19 -2.97
N PRO A 57 9.32 -9.19 -2.65
CA PRO A 57 8.27 -9.42 -3.64
C PRO A 57 8.34 -8.40 -4.78
N MET A 58 8.29 -8.88 -6.02
CA MET A 58 8.24 -7.97 -7.18
C MET A 58 6.83 -7.39 -7.35
N PRO A 59 6.69 -6.08 -7.59
CA PRO A 59 5.40 -5.48 -7.90
C PRO A 59 4.78 -6.12 -9.15
N HIS A 60 3.52 -6.53 -9.04
CA HIS A 60 2.76 -7.14 -10.13
C HIS A 60 1.27 -6.77 -10.13
N SER A 61 0.81 -6.07 -9.10
CA SER A 61 -0.56 -5.59 -9.03
C SER A 61 -0.84 -4.49 -10.06
N SER A 62 -2.07 -4.50 -10.58
CA SER A 62 -2.61 -3.47 -11.47
C SER A 62 -4.06 -3.20 -11.10
N SER A 63 -4.54 -1.98 -11.38
CA SER A 63 -5.92 -1.57 -11.14
C SER A 63 -6.65 -1.35 -12.45
N SER A 64 -7.98 -1.53 -12.42
CA SER A 64 -8.87 -1.25 -13.53
C SER A 64 -10.25 -0.90 -12.99
N PHE A 65 -10.93 0.03 -13.63
CA PHE A 65 -12.33 0.33 -13.33
C PHE A 65 -13.23 -0.55 -14.20
N VAL A 66 -14.34 -1.03 -13.63
CA VAL A 66 -15.38 -1.78 -14.33
C VAL A 66 -16.69 -1.03 -14.16
N GLU A 67 -17.34 -0.68 -15.27
CA GLU A 67 -18.66 -0.08 -15.26
C GLU A 67 -19.73 -1.16 -15.07
N VAL A 68 -20.66 -0.93 -14.15
CA VAL A 68 -21.79 -1.81 -13.89
C VAL A 68 -23.09 -1.01 -13.98
N HIS A 69 -24.12 -1.62 -14.55
CA HIS A 69 -25.47 -1.06 -14.52
C HIS A 69 -26.22 -1.66 -13.34
N ALA A 70 -26.67 -0.81 -12.42
CA ALA A 70 -27.46 -1.16 -11.24
C ALA A 70 -28.87 -0.57 -11.35
#